data_AF-A0A6L3JQC3-F1
#
_entry.id   AF-A0A6L3JQC3-F1
#
_cell.length_a   1.000
_cell.length_b   1.000
_cell.length_c   1.000
_cell.angle_alpha   90.00
_cell.angle_beta   90.00
_cell.angle_gamma   90.00
#
_symmetry.space_group_name_H-M   'P 1'
#
loop_
_entity.id
_entity.type
_entity.pdbx_description
1 polymer ?
#
loop_
_entity_poly.entity_id
_entity_poly.type
_entity_poly.pdbx_seq_one_letter_code
_entity_poly.pdbx_strand_id
1 'polypeptide(L)'
;MKKRIAYISLYFFTVLLIFILQKPLFMLYNGSIEKGFGFADYMQVMIHGASLDAATAGYLTAFPFLLVLISIWFRKFPLKKILYGYYILAAALISIIFVVDMALYTFWGFKLDVSVFLYIDSPKEALASVSVGFILLRVLAILLLIALNSWVLLKITPSVLTATRKRITGTAGMLLLGGVLFVIIRGGVTESTSNIGQVYFSNEPFLNHSAVNPDFSLLSSMGKSQDFASEFNFFDEEKRAALFDGLYPTTDGDSIIQVLNTKRPNILIILMEGFGGAFVEPLGGLPDVTPHFNRLSKEGIFFTNCYANSFRTDRGTVCTFSGYLGLPTASVMKIPAKSRTLPAIAEGLAKV
;
A
#
# COMPACT_ATOMS: atom_id res chain seq x y z
N MET A 1 36.07 -7.34 -2.70
CA MET A 1 34.69 -7.72 -3.10
C MET A 1 33.93 -8.47 -2.02
N LYS A 2 34.36 -9.65 -1.53
CA LYS A 2 33.63 -10.44 -0.51
C LYS A 2 33.09 -9.61 0.67
N LYS A 3 33.93 -8.81 1.33
CA LYS A 3 33.52 -7.94 2.45
C LYS A 3 32.44 -6.89 2.08
N ARG A 4 32.45 -6.37 0.84
CA ARG A 4 31.49 -5.37 0.36
C ARG A 4 30.12 -6.00 0.13
N ILE A 5 30.10 -7.14 -0.55
CA ILE A 5 28.88 -7.92 -0.82
C ILE A 5 28.29 -8.42 0.50
N ALA A 6 29.11 -9.02 1.36
CA ALA A 6 28.66 -9.51 2.67
C ALA A 6 28.03 -8.40 3.51
N TYR A 7 28.63 -7.20 3.52
CA TYR A 7 28.08 -6.05 4.23
C TYR A 7 26.73 -5.59 3.66
N ILE A 8 26.60 -5.42 2.32
CA ILE A 8 25.33 -4.99 1.72
C ILE A 8 24.23 -6.02 1.94
N SER A 9 24.53 -7.30 1.76
CA SER A 9 23.58 -8.39 2.04
C SER A 9 23.18 -8.40 3.51
N LEU A 10 24.16 -8.31 4.43
CA LEU A 10 23.88 -8.28 5.87
C LEU A 10 23.03 -7.05 6.25
N TYR A 11 23.32 -5.87 5.69
CA TYR A 11 22.53 -4.67 5.90
C TYR A 11 21.08 -4.87 5.44
N PHE A 12 20.88 -5.34 4.20
CA PHE A 12 19.55 -5.59 3.64
C PHE A 12 18.75 -6.56 4.51
N PHE A 13 19.33 -7.73 4.82
CA PHE A 13 18.63 -8.74 5.64
C PHE A 13 18.41 -8.29 7.09
N THR A 14 19.28 -7.44 7.65
CA THR A 14 19.08 -6.87 8.98
C THR A 14 17.88 -5.93 8.99
N VAL A 15 17.77 -5.03 8.02
CA VAL A 15 16.64 -4.10 7.91
C VAL A 15 15.34 -4.86 7.63
N LEU A 16 15.39 -5.86 6.73
CA LEU A 16 14.25 -6.74 6.46
C LEU A 16 13.78 -7.46 7.74
N LEU A 17 14.71 -7.99 8.53
CA LEU A 17 14.40 -8.67 9.79
C LEU A 17 13.79 -7.70 10.81
N ILE A 18 14.27 -6.46 10.90
CA ILE A 18 13.67 -5.43 11.76
C ILE A 18 12.19 -5.23 11.40
N PHE A 19 11.86 -5.09 10.11
CA PHE A 19 10.47 -4.93 9.66
C PHE A 19 9.61 -6.17 9.90
N ILE A 20 10.14 -7.37 9.67
CA ILE A 20 9.43 -8.62 9.95
C ILE A 20 9.10 -8.73 11.46
N LEU A 21 10.05 -8.42 12.34
CA LEU A 21 9.87 -8.49 13.80
C LEU A 21 8.93 -7.39 14.35
N GLN A 22 8.78 -6.28 13.63
CA GLN A 22 7.82 -5.24 13.98
C GLN A 22 6.36 -5.70 13.85
N LYS A 23 6.03 -6.62 12.93
CA LYS A 23 4.63 -7.06 12.72
C LYS A 23 4.06 -7.82 13.91
N PRO A 24 4.74 -8.83 14.51
CA PRO A 24 4.28 -9.44 15.75
C PRO A 24 4.08 -8.43 16.88
N LEU A 25 4.99 -7.46 17.03
CA LEU A 25 4.87 -6.41 18.06
C LEU A 25 3.63 -5.54 17.82
N PHE A 26 3.40 -5.14 16.56
CA PHE A 26 2.20 -4.40 16.17
C PHE A 26 0.92 -5.19 16.45
N MET A 27 0.90 -6.49 16.12
CA MET A 27 -0.25 -7.36 16.37
C MET A 27 -0.53 -7.51 17.86
N LEU A 28 0.51 -7.77 18.67
CA LEU A 28 0.40 -7.91 20.12
C LEU A 28 -0.15 -6.63 20.77
N TYR A 29 0.44 -5.48 20.41
CA TYR A 29 0.00 -4.20 20.97
C TYR A 29 -1.45 -3.86 20.60
N ASN A 30 -1.89 -4.19 19.38
CA ASN A 30 -3.24 -3.89 18.89
C ASN A 30 -4.26 -5.01 19.19
N GLY A 31 -4.08 -5.75 20.29
CA GLY A 31 -5.07 -6.67 20.84
C GLY A 31 -5.27 -7.97 20.05
N SER A 32 -4.25 -8.47 19.36
CA SER A 32 -4.36 -9.74 18.61
C SER A 32 -4.73 -10.94 19.48
N ILE A 33 -4.28 -10.98 20.74
CA ILE A 33 -4.61 -12.05 21.70
C ILE A 33 -6.11 -12.01 22.02
N GLU A 34 -6.66 -10.82 22.27
CA GLU A 34 -8.08 -10.63 22.57
C GLU A 34 -8.97 -11.00 21.37
N LYS A 35 -8.45 -10.79 20.15
CA LYS A 35 -9.11 -11.17 18.89
C LYS A 35 -8.98 -12.66 18.55
N GLY A 36 -8.25 -13.45 19.35
CA GLY A 36 -8.11 -14.89 19.16
C GLY A 36 -7.17 -15.33 18.04
N PHE A 37 -6.28 -14.46 17.56
CA PHE A 37 -5.33 -14.83 16.49
C PHE A 37 -4.20 -15.73 17.01
N GLY A 38 -3.91 -16.79 16.26
CA GLY A 38 -2.92 -17.80 16.62
C GLY A 38 -1.58 -17.61 15.92
N PHE A 39 -0.61 -18.49 16.23
CA PHE A 39 0.73 -18.47 15.63
C PHE A 39 0.72 -18.51 14.10
N ALA A 40 -0.21 -19.26 13.50
CA ALA A 40 -0.35 -19.35 12.06
C ALA A 40 -0.67 -17.99 11.42
N ASP A 41 -1.50 -17.17 12.06
CA ASP A 41 -1.86 -15.83 11.57
C ASP A 41 -0.65 -14.89 11.57
N TYR A 42 0.16 -14.95 12.63
CA TYR A 42 1.42 -14.21 12.72
C TYR A 42 2.40 -14.60 11.60
N MET A 43 2.52 -15.90 11.33
CA MET A 43 3.36 -16.38 10.22
C MET A 43 2.83 -15.87 8.87
N GLN A 44 1.53 -15.96 8.63
CA GLN A 44 0.92 -15.46 7.39
C GLN A 44 1.14 -13.96 7.22
N VAL A 45 0.98 -13.16 8.28
CA VAL A 45 1.24 -11.72 8.27
C VAL A 45 2.70 -11.41 7.90
N MET A 46 3.67 -12.14 8.47
CA MET A 46 5.08 -11.95 8.15
C MET A 46 5.43 -12.38 6.73
N ILE A 47 4.88 -13.50 6.25
CA ILE A 47 5.14 -14.01 4.90
C ILE A 47 4.56 -13.09 3.83
N HIS A 48 3.27 -12.71 3.94
CA HIS A 48 2.62 -11.86 2.94
C HIS A 48 3.17 -10.43 2.98
N GLY A 49 3.50 -9.93 4.16
CA GLY A 49 4.09 -8.60 4.34
C GLY A 49 5.54 -8.47 3.88
N ALA A 50 6.28 -9.58 3.75
CA ALA A 50 7.71 -9.59 3.42
C ALA A 50 8.02 -8.90 2.08
N SER A 51 7.08 -8.91 1.13
CA SER A 51 7.25 -8.23 -0.16
C SER A 51 7.41 -6.70 0.00
N LEU A 52 6.56 -6.06 0.80
CA LEU A 52 6.65 -4.63 1.10
C LEU A 52 7.82 -4.32 2.03
N ASP A 53 8.13 -5.20 2.97
CA ASP A 53 9.30 -5.04 3.83
C ASP A 53 10.59 -5.11 3.02
N ALA A 54 10.68 -6.00 2.04
CA ALA A 54 11.82 -6.13 1.14
C ALA A 54 11.96 -4.90 0.23
N ALA A 55 10.87 -4.37 -0.30
CA ALA A 55 10.89 -3.13 -1.08
C ALA A 55 11.42 -1.95 -0.24
N THR A 56 10.92 -1.81 0.99
CA THR A 56 11.32 -0.76 1.95
C THR A 56 12.77 -0.90 2.39
N ALA A 57 13.20 -2.12 2.73
CA ALA A 57 14.59 -2.44 3.02
C ALA A 57 15.48 -2.15 1.80
N GLY A 58 14.96 -2.38 0.60
CA GLY A 58 15.62 -2.05 -0.66
C GLY A 58 15.88 -0.55 -0.81
N TYR A 59 14.86 0.29 -0.59
CA TYR A 59 15.00 1.75 -0.60
C TYR A 59 16.06 2.22 0.41
N LEU A 60 16.04 1.70 1.64
CA LEU A 60 17.05 2.02 2.66
C LEU A 60 18.44 1.47 2.35
N THR A 61 18.54 0.40 1.56
CA THR A 61 19.82 -0.18 1.14
C THR A 61 20.45 0.57 -0.03
N ALA A 62 19.66 1.31 -0.82
CA ALA A 62 20.14 2.01 -2.00
C ALA A 62 21.28 2.99 -1.69
N PHE A 63 21.16 3.78 -0.61
CA PHE A 63 22.19 4.75 -0.25
C PHE A 63 23.52 4.09 0.21
N PRO A 64 23.52 3.14 1.18
CA PRO A 64 24.71 2.34 1.49
C PRO A 64 25.31 1.62 0.28
N PHE A 65 24.46 1.10 -0.61
CA PHE A 65 24.90 0.42 -1.83
C PHE A 65 25.69 1.36 -2.75
N LEU A 66 25.20 2.58 -2.98
CA LEU A 66 25.92 3.59 -3.78
C LEU A 66 27.27 3.95 -3.16
N LEU A 67 27.34 4.13 -1.84
CA LEU A 67 28.62 4.38 -1.16
C LEU A 67 29.59 3.19 -1.29
N VAL A 68 29.08 1.96 -1.23
CA VAL A 68 29.90 0.76 -1.45
C VAL A 68 30.39 0.67 -2.89
N LEU A 69 29.57 1.04 -3.89
CA LEU A 69 29.95 1.11 -5.29
C LEU A 69 31.08 2.13 -5.50
N ILE A 70 30.95 3.33 -4.95
CA ILE A 70 31.97 4.39 -4.99
C ILE A 70 33.26 3.91 -4.30
N SER A 71 33.14 3.23 -3.15
CA SER A 71 34.29 2.76 -2.36
C SER A 71 35.23 1.81 -3.10
N ILE A 72 34.82 1.21 -4.23
CA ILE A 72 35.67 0.32 -5.04
C ILE A 72 36.89 1.08 -5.60
N TRP A 73 36.69 2.36 -5.90
CA TRP A 73 37.69 3.21 -6.56
C TRP A 73 38.66 3.88 -5.57
N PHE A 74 38.39 3.76 -4.26
CA PHE A 74 39.22 4.34 -3.19
C PHE A 74 40.06 3.29 -2.46
N ARG A 75 41.26 3.68 -1.99
CA ARG A 75 42.17 2.78 -1.25
C ARG A 75 41.72 2.52 0.18
N LYS A 76 41.24 3.56 0.87
CA LYS A 76 40.66 3.53 2.22
C LYS A 76 39.40 4.38 2.18
N PHE A 77 38.24 3.75 2.35
CA PHE A 77 36.95 4.46 2.36
C PHE A 77 36.33 4.39 3.75
N PRO A 78 36.09 5.51 4.45
CA PRO A 78 35.60 5.54 5.84
C PRO A 78 34.08 5.33 5.90
N LEU A 79 33.62 4.17 5.43
CA LEU A 79 32.20 3.84 5.26
C LEU A 79 31.38 4.09 6.52
N LYS A 80 31.83 3.57 7.67
CA LYS A 80 31.12 3.69 8.94
C LYS A 80 30.96 5.14 9.41
N LYS A 81 31.94 6.01 9.15
CA LYS A 81 31.88 7.42 9.54
C LYS A 81 30.84 8.18 8.70
N ILE A 82 30.79 7.91 7.40
CA ILE A 82 29.84 8.53 6.47
C ILE A 82 28.41 8.03 6.77
N LEU A 83 28.25 6.74 7.02
CA LEU A 83 26.94 6.13 7.30
C LEU A 83 26.42 6.36 8.71
N TYR A 84 27.22 6.90 9.63
CA TYR A 84 26.80 7.13 11.01
C TYR A 84 25.54 8.00 11.09
N GLY A 85 25.57 9.18 10.44
CA GLY A 85 24.41 10.07 10.40
C GLY A 85 23.23 9.47 9.67
N TYR A 86 23.48 8.75 8.57
CA TYR A 86 22.44 8.05 7.81
C TYR A 86 21.73 6.98 8.66
N TYR A 87 22.47 6.20 9.45
CA TYR A 87 21.87 5.17 10.30
C TYR A 87 21.06 5.72 11.45
N ILE A 88 21.51 6.80 12.06
CA ILE A 88 20.71 7.49 13.09
C ILE A 88 19.43 8.01 12.48
N LEU A 89 19.50 8.64 11.30
CA LEU A 89 18.31 9.15 10.61
C LEU A 89 17.36 8.02 10.20
N ALA A 90 17.86 6.95 9.57
CA ALA A 90 17.05 5.81 9.16
C ALA A 90 16.42 5.11 10.38
N ALA A 91 17.19 4.91 11.47
CA ALA A 91 16.67 4.35 12.71
C ALA A 91 15.59 5.26 13.32
N ALA A 92 15.80 6.58 13.32
CA ALA A 92 14.80 7.55 13.78
C ALA A 92 13.51 7.45 12.99
N LEU A 93 13.57 7.47 11.66
CA LEU A 93 12.40 7.37 10.81
C LEU A 93 11.63 6.06 11.04
N ILE A 94 12.31 4.91 10.95
CA ILE A 94 11.69 3.58 11.16
C ILE A 94 11.05 3.50 12.55
N SER A 95 11.74 3.96 13.60
CA SER A 95 11.25 3.87 14.98
C SER A 95 10.08 4.81 15.25
N ILE A 96 10.14 6.04 14.76
CA ILE A 96 9.04 7.01 14.92
C ILE A 96 7.82 6.52 14.15
N ILE A 97 7.98 6.17 12.87
CA ILE A 97 6.89 5.73 12.00
C ILE A 97 6.23 4.48 12.60
N PHE A 98 7.01 3.48 13.02
CA PHE A 98 6.46 2.27 13.63
C PHE A 98 5.68 2.53 14.91
N VAL A 99 6.23 3.31 15.85
CA VAL A 99 5.56 3.57 17.14
C VAL A 99 4.31 4.43 16.95
N VAL A 100 4.37 5.44 16.06
CA VAL A 100 3.22 6.29 15.74
C VAL A 100 2.14 5.49 15.03
N ASP A 101 2.48 4.66 14.04
CA ASP A 101 1.54 3.77 13.36
C ASP A 101 0.85 2.83 14.34
N MET A 102 1.63 2.15 15.19
CA MET A 102 1.11 1.25 16.20
C MET A 102 0.18 1.97 17.19
N ALA A 103 0.51 3.20 17.61
CA ALA A 103 -0.29 3.98 18.54
C ALA A 103 -1.55 4.58 17.92
N LEU A 104 -1.48 5.05 16.67
CA LEU A 104 -2.62 5.67 15.99
C LEU A 104 -3.60 4.62 15.47
N TYR A 105 -3.15 3.41 15.14
CA TYR A 105 -4.01 2.34 14.65
C TYR A 105 -5.18 2.03 15.59
N THR A 106 -5.00 2.14 16.91
CA THR A 106 -6.08 1.91 17.89
C THR A 106 -7.21 2.92 17.78
N PHE A 107 -6.92 4.13 17.30
CA PHE A 107 -7.92 5.19 17.10
C PHE A 107 -8.49 5.19 15.69
N TRP A 108 -7.64 4.88 14.72
CA TRP A 108 -7.92 5.07 13.30
C TRP A 108 -8.48 3.82 12.64
N GLY A 109 -8.03 2.64 13.03
CA GLY A 109 -8.38 1.37 12.39
C GLY A 109 -7.75 1.17 11.01
N PHE A 110 -6.77 2.00 10.63
CA PHE A 110 -5.96 1.86 9.40
C PHE A 110 -4.50 2.23 9.66
N LYS A 111 -3.62 1.78 8.76
CA LYS A 111 -2.18 2.00 8.83
C LYS A 111 -1.82 3.45 8.52
N LEU A 112 -0.69 3.89 9.07
CA LEU A 112 -0.19 5.25 8.91
C LEU A 112 -0.02 5.60 7.43
N ASP A 113 -0.57 6.73 7.05
CA ASP A 113 -0.44 7.33 5.72
C ASP A 113 -0.27 8.85 5.84
N VAL A 114 -0.20 9.54 4.69
CA VAL A 114 0.01 10.99 4.61
C VAL A 114 -1.02 11.82 5.39
N SER A 115 -2.20 11.26 5.73
CA SER A 115 -3.21 11.96 6.54
C SER A 115 -2.69 12.38 7.91
N VAL A 116 -1.62 11.75 8.43
CA VAL A 116 -0.97 12.16 9.69
C VAL A 116 -0.54 13.61 9.69
N PHE A 117 -0.14 14.16 8.54
CA PHE A 117 0.30 15.54 8.45
C PHE A 117 -0.85 16.54 8.66
N LEU A 118 -2.10 16.18 8.33
CA LEU A 118 -3.27 17.02 8.59
C LEU A 118 -3.52 17.22 10.10
N TYR A 119 -3.13 16.25 10.92
CA TYR A 119 -3.29 16.32 12.38
C TYR A 119 -2.11 17.02 13.08
N ILE A 120 -0.98 17.18 12.38
CA ILE A 120 0.18 17.93 12.90
C ILE A 120 -0.11 19.44 12.92
N ASP A 121 -1.07 19.93 12.14
CA ASP A 121 -1.49 21.34 12.15
C ASP A 121 -2.22 21.75 13.44
N SER A 122 -2.81 20.79 14.17
CA SER A 122 -3.48 21.00 15.47
C SER A 122 -2.86 20.16 16.60
N PRO A 123 -1.56 20.32 16.93
CA PRO A 123 -0.85 19.42 17.83
C PRO A 123 -1.32 19.55 19.29
N LYS A 124 -1.83 20.73 19.68
CA LYS A 124 -2.38 20.96 21.03
C LYS A 124 -3.61 20.11 21.31
N GLU A 125 -4.50 19.98 20.32
CA GLU A 125 -5.75 19.22 20.45
C GLU A 125 -5.46 17.71 20.50
N ALA A 126 -4.52 17.23 19.67
CA ALA A 126 -4.11 15.83 19.67
C ALA A 126 -3.43 15.42 20.99
N LEU A 127 -2.55 16.28 21.53
CA LEU A 127 -1.85 16.02 22.80
C LEU A 127 -2.77 16.13 24.01
N ALA A 128 -3.78 17.00 23.99
CA ALA A 128 -4.79 17.09 25.04
C ALA A 128 -5.67 15.83 25.11
N SER A 129 -5.74 15.06 24.02
CA SER A 129 -6.59 13.87 23.92
C SER A 129 -5.94 12.60 24.51
N VAL A 130 -4.69 12.67 24.96
CA VAL A 130 -3.94 11.52 25.50
C VAL A 130 -3.25 11.87 26.81
N SER A 131 -3.04 10.86 27.67
CA SER A 131 -2.39 11.08 28.97
C SER A 131 -0.88 11.35 28.82
N VAL A 132 -0.30 12.07 29.80
CA VAL A 132 1.16 12.30 29.84
C VAL A 132 1.94 10.98 29.90
N GLY A 133 1.45 10.01 30.69
CA GLY A 133 2.03 8.67 30.75
C GLY A 133 1.96 7.94 29.41
N PHE A 134 0.89 8.15 28.64
CA PHE A 134 0.78 7.62 27.28
C PHE A 134 1.92 8.15 26.41
N ILE A 135 2.14 9.47 26.38
CA ILE A 135 3.19 10.11 25.57
C ILE A 135 4.59 9.67 26.01
N LEU A 136 4.89 9.75 27.31
CA LEU A 136 6.22 9.45 27.85
C LEU A 136 6.67 8.02 27.53
N LEU A 137 5.76 7.04 27.62
CA LEU A 137 6.07 5.66 27.29
C LEU A 137 6.45 5.47 25.81
N ARG A 138 5.74 6.15 24.89
CA ARG A 138 6.03 6.06 23.44
C ARG A 138 7.31 6.79 23.09
N VAL A 139 7.57 7.96 23.69
CA VAL A 139 8.85 8.66 23.53
C VAL A 139 10.01 7.77 24.00
N LEU A 140 9.89 7.14 25.17
CA LEU A 140 10.89 6.20 25.67
C LEU A 140 11.08 5.02 24.70
N ALA A 141 10.00 4.42 24.21
CA ALA A 141 10.06 3.32 23.24
C ALA A 141 10.77 3.75 21.94
N ILE A 142 10.47 4.94 21.42
CA ILE A 142 11.13 5.52 20.24
C ILE A 142 12.64 5.65 20.52
N LEU A 143 13.05 6.26 21.62
CA LEU A 143 14.47 6.44 21.95
C LEU A 143 15.20 5.10 22.08
N LEU A 144 14.59 4.11 22.72
CA LEU A 144 15.15 2.76 22.87
C LEU A 144 15.29 2.06 21.51
N LEU A 145 14.29 2.15 20.64
CA LEU A 145 14.35 1.58 19.29
C LEU A 145 15.37 2.29 18.42
N ILE A 146 15.51 3.62 18.52
CA ILE A 146 16.55 4.38 17.81
C ILE A 146 17.93 3.90 18.24
N ALA A 147 18.16 3.79 19.56
CA ALA A 147 19.43 3.33 20.10
C ALA A 147 19.74 1.90 19.66
N LEU A 148 18.76 0.98 19.76
CA LEU A 148 18.90 -0.42 19.35
C LEU A 148 19.19 -0.54 17.86
N ASN A 149 18.35 0.05 17.00
CA ASN A 149 18.50 -0.02 15.54
C ASN A 149 19.82 0.61 15.09
N SER A 150 20.16 1.79 15.60
CA SER A 150 21.44 2.45 15.30
C SER A 150 22.62 1.59 15.72
N TRP A 151 22.58 1.01 16.92
CA TRP A 151 23.64 0.12 17.43
C TRP A 151 23.80 -1.12 16.56
N VAL A 152 22.70 -1.81 16.20
CA VAL A 152 22.72 -2.99 15.32
C VAL A 152 23.34 -2.63 13.97
N LEU A 153 22.87 -1.56 13.32
CA LEU A 153 23.37 -1.12 12.01
C LEU A 153 24.85 -0.72 12.07
N LEU A 154 25.29 -0.04 13.12
CA LEU A 154 26.69 0.32 13.32
C LEU A 154 27.59 -0.88 13.66
N LYS A 155 27.06 -1.91 14.31
CA LYS A 155 27.79 -3.13 14.68
C LYS A 155 28.11 -3.99 13.47
N ILE A 156 27.18 -4.12 12.53
CA ILE A 156 27.38 -4.89 11.29
C ILE A 156 28.24 -4.16 10.24
N THR A 157 28.47 -2.86 10.43
CA THR A 157 29.14 -2.02 9.43
C THR A 157 30.66 -2.04 9.58
N PRO A 158 31.42 -2.40 8.54
CA PRO A 158 32.88 -2.38 8.58
C PRO A 158 33.38 -0.93 8.72
N SER A 159 34.37 -0.73 9.61
CA SER A 159 34.94 0.59 9.87
C SER A 159 35.58 1.22 8.62
N VAL A 160 36.36 0.43 7.86
CA VAL A 160 37.02 0.85 6.63
C VAL A 160 36.92 -0.25 5.58
N LEU A 161 36.55 0.14 4.35
CA LEU A 161 36.67 -0.73 3.19
C LEU A 161 38.04 -0.53 2.54
N THR A 162 38.80 -1.62 2.44
CA THR A 162 40.13 -1.63 1.81
C THR A 162 40.03 -1.72 0.28
N ALA A 163 41.12 -1.33 -0.39
CA ALA A 163 41.25 -1.35 -1.84
C ALA A 163 40.85 -2.70 -2.45
N THR A 164 40.13 -2.65 -3.58
CA THR A 164 39.85 -3.84 -4.39
C THR A 164 40.90 -3.99 -5.49
N ARG A 165 41.48 -5.18 -5.63
CA ARG A 165 42.50 -5.50 -6.66
C ARG A 165 41.91 -5.51 -8.08
N LYS A 166 40.69 -6.02 -8.26
CA LYS A 166 39.99 -6.09 -9.56
C LYS A 166 38.81 -5.10 -9.60
N ARG A 167 39.09 -3.84 -9.92
CA ARG A 167 38.10 -2.74 -9.85
C ARG A 167 36.96 -2.92 -10.84
N ILE A 168 37.27 -3.13 -12.12
CA ILE A 168 36.28 -3.26 -13.21
C ILE A 168 35.32 -4.44 -12.96
N THR A 169 35.86 -5.64 -12.71
CA THR A 169 35.02 -6.81 -12.40
C THR A 169 34.22 -6.63 -11.10
N GLY A 170 34.79 -5.90 -10.13
CA GLY A 170 34.11 -5.56 -8.88
C GLY A 170 32.92 -4.62 -9.11
N THR A 171 33.09 -3.61 -9.95
CA THR A 171 32.03 -2.68 -10.36
C THR A 171 30.94 -3.41 -11.14
N ALA A 172 31.30 -4.24 -12.13
CA ALA A 172 30.34 -5.04 -12.88
C ALA A 172 29.51 -5.96 -11.96
N GLY A 173 30.16 -6.66 -11.03
CA GLY A 173 29.46 -7.51 -10.07
C GLY A 173 28.54 -6.73 -9.12
N MET A 174 28.92 -5.52 -8.70
CA MET A 174 28.04 -4.65 -7.91
C MET A 174 26.87 -4.14 -8.73
N LEU A 175 27.07 -3.76 -10.01
CA LEU A 175 25.98 -3.32 -10.88
C LEU A 175 24.92 -4.41 -11.07
N LEU A 176 25.33 -5.67 -11.22
CA LEU A 176 24.40 -6.81 -11.23
C LEU A 176 23.61 -6.92 -9.93
N LEU A 177 24.29 -6.77 -8.77
CA LEU A 177 23.62 -6.75 -7.47
C LEU A 177 22.67 -5.54 -7.33
N GLY A 178 23.01 -4.40 -7.92
CA GLY A 178 22.14 -3.23 -8.02
C GLY A 178 20.90 -3.50 -8.87
N GLY A 179 21.02 -4.28 -9.95
CA GLY A 179 19.88 -4.77 -10.72
C GLY A 179 18.94 -5.65 -9.89
N VAL A 180 19.49 -6.56 -9.07
CA VAL A 180 18.70 -7.37 -8.13
C VAL A 180 17.99 -6.47 -7.11
N LEU A 181 18.70 -5.51 -6.52
CA LEU A 181 18.13 -4.54 -5.58
C LEU A 181 16.99 -3.73 -6.22
N PHE A 182 17.16 -3.32 -7.48
CA PHE A 182 16.14 -2.61 -8.24
C PHE A 182 14.87 -3.45 -8.45
N VAL A 183 15.02 -4.74 -8.82
CA VAL A 183 13.88 -5.66 -8.97
C VAL A 183 13.15 -5.84 -7.64
N ILE A 184 13.88 -5.95 -6.52
CA ILE A 184 13.28 -6.03 -5.17
C ILE A 184 12.48 -4.76 -4.85
N ILE A 185 13.07 -3.58 -5.06
CA ILE A 185 12.40 -2.29 -4.84
C ILE A 185 11.12 -2.17 -5.67
N ARG A 186 11.17 -2.61 -6.93
CA ARG A 186 10.03 -2.54 -7.85
C ARG A 186 8.89 -3.48 -7.46
N GLY A 187 9.14 -4.51 -6.66
CA GLY A 187 8.17 -5.53 -6.28
C GLY A 187 8.14 -6.75 -7.22
N GLY A 188 9.21 -6.97 -8.00
CA GLY A 188 9.31 -8.08 -8.94
C GLY A 188 9.29 -7.65 -10.41
N VAL A 189 9.06 -8.62 -11.31
CA VAL A 189 9.10 -8.42 -12.76
C VAL A 189 7.71 -8.30 -13.41
N THR A 190 6.64 -8.39 -12.62
CA THR A 190 5.23 -8.29 -13.06
C THR A 190 4.85 -6.88 -13.55
N GLU A 191 3.68 -6.69 -14.15
CA GLU A 191 3.31 -5.38 -14.74
C GLU A 191 3.21 -4.24 -13.72
N SER A 192 2.69 -4.52 -12.52
CA SER A 192 2.47 -3.53 -11.47
C SER A 192 3.69 -3.32 -10.58
N THR A 193 3.92 -2.07 -10.17
CA THR A 193 4.86 -1.76 -9.09
C THR A 193 4.25 -2.13 -7.74
N SER A 194 5.12 -2.31 -6.73
CA SER A 194 4.70 -2.52 -5.34
C SER A 194 3.61 -1.53 -4.91
N ASN A 195 2.53 -2.05 -4.33
CA ASN A 195 1.41 -1.27 -3.82
C ASN A 195 0.89 -1.88 -2.51
N ILE A 196 0.24 -1.07 -1.68
CA ILE A 196 -0.22 -1.50 -0.34
C ILE A 196 -1.18 -2.70 -0.43
N GLY A 197 -2.05 -2.74 -1.44
CA GLY A 197 -3.05 -3.81 -1.60
C GLY A 197 -2.45 -5.19 -1.89
N GLN A 198 -1.20 -5.28 -2.35
CA GLN A 198 -0.58 -6.57 -2.71
C GLN A 198 -0.33 -7.50 -1.51
N VAL A 199 -0.36 -6.98 -0.28
CA VAL A 199 -0.17 -7.78 0.94
C VAL A 199 -1.48 -8.08 1.66
N TYR A 200 -2.63 -7.77 1.06
CA TYR A 200 -3.94 -8.10 1.61
C TYR A 200 -4.26 -9.53 1.17
N PHE A 201 -4.40 -10.45 2.12
CA PHE A 201 -4.50 -11.89 1.88
C PHE A 201 -5.66 -12.57 2.62
N SER A 202 -6.26 -11.89 3.60
CA SER A 202 -7.33 -12.42 4.45
C SER A 202 -8.61 -11.61 4.30
N ASN A 203 -9.75 -12.21 4.65
CA ASN A 203 -11.01 -11.48 4.84
C ASN A 203 -10.99 -10.65 6.13
N GLU A 204 -10.07 -10.92 7.05
CA GLU A 204 -9.88 -10.16 8.28
C GLU A 204 -9.01 -8.91 8.04
N PRO A 205 -9.58 -7.68 8.10
CA PRO A 205 -8.84 -6.46 7.79
C PRO A 205 -7.64 -6.25 8.71
N PHE A 206 -7.72 -6.68 9.97
CA PHE A 206 -6.63 -6.58 10.93
C PHE A 206 -5.37 -7.33 10.50
N LEU A 207 -5.53 -8.54 9.93
CA LEU A 207 -4.40 -9.33 9.43
C LEU A 207 -3.76 -8.65 8.21
N ASN A 208 -4.58 -8.13 7.30
CA ASN A 208 -4.10 -7.39 6.13
C ASN A 208 -3.33 -6.13 6.54
N HIS A 209 -3.87 -5.32 7.46
CA HIS A 209 -3.21 -4.13 7.97
C HIS A 209 -1.90 -4.46 8.69
N SER A 210 -1.87 -5.55 9.45
CA SER A 210 -0.66 -6.01 10.14
C SER A 210 0.46 -6.43 9.16
N ALA A 211 0.11 -6.89 7.95
CA ALA A 211 1.07 -7.22 6.90
C ALA A 211 1.69 -5.99 6.23
N VAL A 212 1.05 -4.83 6.30
CA VAL A 212 1.54 -3.59 5.66
C VAL A 212 2.74 -3.02 6.44
N ASN A 213 3.80 -2.71 5.70
CA ASN A 213 4.92 -1.93 6.21
C ASN A 213 4.53 -0.45 6.35
N PRO A 214 4.60 0.16 7.55
CA PRO A 214 4.13 1.53 7.75
C PRO A 214 5.00 2.58 7.06
N ASP A 215 6.32 2.36 6.95
CA ASP A 215 7.20 3.25 6.18
C ASP A 215 6.84 3.23 4.69
N PHE A 216 6.56 2.05 4.13
CA PHE A 216 6.07 1.93 2.76
C PHE A 216 4.72 2.63 2.58
N SER A 217 3.79 2.44 3.52
CA SER A 217 2.45 3.04 3.49
C SER A 217 2.53 4.56 3.45
N LEU A 218 3.36 5.15 4.31
CA LEU A 218 3.58 6.60 4.34
C LEU A 218 4.25 7.11 3.06
N LEU A 219 5.36 6.49 2.63
CA LEU A 219 6.07 6.90 1.41
C LEU A 219 5.19 6.78 0.15
N SER A 220 4.44 5.70 0.02
CA SER A 220 3.60 5.44 -1.15
C SER A 220 2.33 6.28 -1.19
N SER A 221 1.87 6.80 -0.04
CA SER A 221 0.74 7.74 0.03
C SER A 221 1.16 9.18 -0.21
N MET A 222 2.37 9.58 0.20
CA MET A 222 2.94 10.90 -0.12
C MET A 222 3.04 11.15 -1.64
N GLY A 223 3.38 10.13 -2.43
CA GLY A 223 3.41 10.25 -3.90
C GLY A 223 2.03 10.28 -4.57
N LYS A 224 0.96 10.02 -3.81
CA LYS A 224 -0.43 9.95 -4.30
C LYS A 224 -1.29 11.13 -3.84
N SER A 225 -0.73 12.08 -3.08
CA SER A 225 -1.38 13.36 -2.76
C SER A 225 -1.26 14.33 -3.94
N GLN A 226 -1.48 13.84 -5.16
CA GLN A 226 -1.70 14.72 -6.30
C GLN A 226 -3.05 15.41 -6.11
N ASP A 227 -3.09 16.72 -6.37
CA ASP A 227 -4.33 17.45 -6.42
C ASP A 227 -5.10 17.07 -7.69
N PHE A 228 -5.74 15.90 -7.66
CA PHE A 228 -6.57 15.39 -8.76
C PHE A 228 -7.71 16.36 -9.09
N ALA A 229 -8.13 17.22 -8.16
CA ALA A 229 -9.13 18.23 -8.43
C ALA A 229 -8.60 19.31 -9.40
N SER A 230 -7.31 19.64 -9.32
CA SER A 230 -6.67 20.57 -10.25
C SER A 230 -6.51 20.01 -11.67
N GLU A 231 -6.34 18.68 -11.85
CA GLU A 231 -6.07 18.06 -13.16
C GLU A 231 -7.20 18.30 -14.19
N PHE A 232 -8.44 18.43 -13.71
CA PHE A 232 -9.63 18.52 -14.57
C PHE A 232 -10.53 19.72 -14.21
N ASN A 233 -9.96 20.79 -13.65
CA ASN A 233 -10.71 22.00 -13.31
C ASN A 233 -10.90 22.93 -14.52
N PHE A 234 -11.74 22.52 -15.48
CA PHE A 234 -11.96 23.25 -16.73
C PHE A 234 -13.03 24.35 -16.65
N PHE A 235 -13.90 24.31 -15.66
CA PHE A 235 -15.05 25.20 -15.53
C PHE A 235 -15.11 25.82 -14.13
N ASP A 236 -15.54 27.08 -14.07
CA ASP A 236 -15.87 27.73 -12.81
C ASP A 236 -17.04 27.04 -12.09
N GLU A 237 -17.23 27.38 -10.81
CA GLU A 237 -18.26 26.76 -9.97
C GLU A 237 -19.66 26.95 -10.53
N GLU A 238 -19.96 28.13 -11.05
CA GLU A 238 -21.29 28.49 -11.56
C GLU A 238 -21.65 27.65 -12.78
N LYS A 239 -20.73 27.54 -13.76
CA LYS A 239 -20.94 26.69 -14.92
C LYS A 239 -20.95 25.21 -14.57
N ARG A 240 -20.16 24.76 -13.60
CA ARG A 240 -20.15 23.36 -13.16
C ARG A 240 -21.47 22.99 -12.49
N ALA A 241 -21.98 23.85 -11.60
CA ALA A 241 -23.28 23.67 -10.98
C ALA A 241 -24.39 23.60 -12.04
N ALA A 242 -24.38 24.51 -13.03
CA ALA A 242 -25.34 24.50 -14.13
C ALA A 242 -25.27 23.24 -15.00
N LEU A 243 -24.06 22.68 -15.24
CA LEU A 243 -23.89 21.43 -15.98
C LEU A 243 -24.35 20.20 -15.19
N PHE A 244 -24.25 20.23 -13.86
CA PHE A 244 -24.65 19.13 -12.97
C PHE A 244 -26.13 19.21 -12.56
N ASP A 245 -26.79 20.34 -12.78
CA ASP A 245 -28.19 20.55 -12.45
C ASP A 245 -29.09 19.54 -13.18
N GLY A 246 -29.94 18.84 -12.42
CA GLY A 246 -30.82 17.79 -12.92
C GLY A 246 -30.16 16.49 -13.39
N LEU A 247 -28.82 16.36 -13.36
CA LEU A 247 -28.15 15.10 -13.76
C LEU A 247 -28.21 14.00 -12.70
N TYR A 248 -28.34 14.39 -11.43
CA TYR A 248 -28.47 13.46 -10.31
C TYR A 248 -29.90 13.48 -9.77
N PRO A 249 -30.44 12.32 -9.36
CA PRO A 249 -31.75 12.29 -8.72
C PRO A 249 -31.73 13.18 -7.47
N THR A 250 -32.66 14.15 -7.41
CA THR A 250 -32.80 15.13 -6.33
C THR A 250 -33.39 14.55 -5.05
N THR A 251 -33.68 13.25 -5.04
CA THR A 251 -34.40 12.61 -3.95
C THR A 251 -33.45 12.18 -2.84
N ASP A 252 -33.52 12.90 -1.72
CA ASP A 252 -33.29 12.32 -0.41
C ASP A 252 -34.17 11.07 -0.27
N GLY A 253 -33.59 9.98 0.24
CA GLY A 253 -34.08 8.61 0.10
C GLY A 253 -35.56 8.39 0.44
N ASP A 254 -36.24 7.60 -0.42
CA ASP A 254 -37.27 6.59 -0.08
C ASP A 254 -38.03 6.07 -1.32
N SER A 255 -37.85 6.66 -2.49
CA SER A 255 -38.54 6.23 -3.73
C SER A 255 -37.77 5.15 -4.51
N ILE A 256 -37.14 4.18 -3.82
CA ILE A 256 -36.61 3.00 -4.51
C ILE A 256 -37.81 2.15 -4.94
N ILE A 257 -38.15 2.20 -6.22
CA ILE A 257 -39.21 1.37 -6.79
C ILE A 257 -38.84 -0.10 -6.54
N GLN A 258 -39.65 -0.80 -5.74
CA GLN A 258 -39.49 -2.23 -5.54
C GLN A 258 -39.97 -2.98 -6.79
N VAL A 259 -39.01 -3.50 -7.55
CA VAL A 259 -39.27 -4.29 -8.76
C VAL A 259 -39.30 -5.79 -8.50
N LEU A 260 -38.89 -6.24 -7.31
CA LEU A 260 -38.83 -7.65 -6.95
C LEU A 260 -39.98 -8.03 -6.03
N ASN A 261 -40.56 -9.21 -6.28
CA ASN A 261 -41.60 -9.80 -5.42
C ASN A 261 -41.02 -10.51 -4.17
N THR A 262 -39.69 -10.56 -4.05
CA THR A 262 -39.00 -11.15 -2.90
C THR A 262 -38.18 -10.10 -2.17
N LYS A 263 -38.26 -10.10 -0.84
CA LYS A 263 -37.53 -9.16 0.02
C LYS A 263 -36.05 -9.50 0.19
N ARG A 264 -35.68 -10.76 0.01
CA ARG A 264 -34.29 -11.26 0.14
C ARG A 264 -33.97 -12.26 -0.98
N PRO A 265 -33.74 -11.80 -2.22
CA PRO A 265 -33.22 -12.67 -3.26
C PRO A 265 -31.79 -13.08 -2.94
N ASN A 266 -31.39 -14.28 -3.38
CA ASN A 266 -29.98 -14.60 -3.51
C ASN A 266 -29.42 -13.84 -4.72
N ILE A 267 -28.29 -13.15 -4.54
CA ILE A 267 -27.68 -12.32 -5.57
C ILE A 267 -26.34 -12.94 -5.97
N LEU A 268 -26.17 -13.24 -7.26
CA LEU A 268 -24.90 -13.64 -7.86
C LEU A 268 -24.48 -12.58 -8.87
N ILE A 269 -23.34 -11.95 -8.63
CA ILE A 269 -22.75 -10.95 -9.54
C ILE A 269 -21.56 -11.61 -10.24
N ILE A 270 -21.62 -11.68 -11.57
CA ILE A 270 -20.54 -12.22 -12.41
C ILE A 270 -19.91 -11.03 -13.16
N LEU A 271 -18.71 -10.63 -12.74
CA LEU A 271 -17.91 -9.63 -13.45
C LEU A 271 -17.01 -10.34 -14.47
N MET A 272 -17.24 -10.12 -15.75
CA MET A 272 -16.54 -10.81 -16.83
C MET A 272 -15.34 -9.99 -17.32
N GLU A 273 -14.12 -10.48 -17.04
CA GLU A 273 -12.86 -9.83 -17.42
C GLU A 273 -12.71 -9.77 -18.96
N GLY A 274 -12.46 -8.58 -19.50
CA GLY A 274 -12.23 -8.38 -20.95
C GLY A 274 -13.45 -8.62 -21.84
N PHE A 275 -14.66 -8.77 -21.28
CA PHE A 275 -15.86 -9.13 -22.02
C PHE A 275 -16.61 -7.92 -22.56
N GLY A 276 -16.09 -7.34 -23.65
CA GLY A 276 -16.70 -6.20 -24.34
C GLY A 276 -17.82 -6.57 -25.31
N GLY A 277 -18.66 -5.60 -25.66
CA GLY A 277 -19.80 -5.80 -26.57
C GLY A 277 -19.44 -6.27 -27.98
N ALA A 278 -18.18 -6.09 -28.41
CA ALA A 278 -17.67 -6.62 -29.68
C ALA A 278 -17.73 -8.16 -29.78
N PHE A 279 -17.79 -8.86 -28.64
CA PHE A 279 -17.93 -10.32 -28.58
C PHE A 279 -19.39 -10.79 -28.45
N VAL A 280 -20.33 -9.86 -28.24
CA VAL A 280 -21.73 -10.17 -27.92
C VAL A 280 -22.59 -9.97 -29.15
N GLU A 281 -23.00 -11.07 -29.78
CA GLU A 281 -23.79 -11.05 -31.02
C GLU A 281 -25.10 -10.23 -30.92
N PRO A 282 -25.90 -10.30 -29.84
CA PRO A 282 -27.06 -9.40 -29.68
C PRO A 282 -26.76 -7.89 -29.69
N LEU A 283 -25.49 -7.48 -29.51
CA LEU A 283 -25.03 -6.10 -29.64
C LEU A 283 -24.44 -5.78 -31.02
N GLY A 284 -24.52 -6.72 -31.98
CA GLY A 284 -23.83 -6.63 -33.26
C GLY A 284 -22.36 -7.07 -33.22
N GLY A 285 -21.95 -7.74 -32.14
CA GLY A 285 -20.63 -8.35 -32.03
C GLY A 285 -20.46 -9.59 -32.91
N LEU A 286 -19.33 -10.29 -32.74
CA LEU A 286 -18.99 -11.48 -33.51
C LEU A 286 -20.02 -12.63 -33.29
N PRO A 287 -20.51 -13.28 -34.37
CA PRO A 287 -21.46 -14.38 -34.26
C PRO A 287 -20.81 -15.62 -33.62
N ASP A 288 -21.61 -16.39 -32.87
CA ASP A 288 -21.21 -17.67 -32.25
C ASP A 288 -20.00 -17.63 -31.29
N VAL A 289 -19.51 -16.44 -30.90
CA VAL A 289 -18.43 -16.32 -29.89
C VAL A 289 -18.97 -16.54 -28.47
N THR A 290 -20.22 -16.14 -28.21
CA THR A 290 -20.82 -16.19 -26.87
C THR A 290 -22.19 -16.89 -26.86
N PRO A 291 -22.32 -18.11 -27.43
CA PRO A 291 -23.62 -18.73 -27.71
C PRO A 291 -24.48 -18.94 -26.46
N HIS A 292 -23.85 -19.29 -25.33
CA HIS A 292 -24.56 -19.43 -24.06
C HIS A 292 -25.03 -18.10 -23.48
N PHE A 293 -24.25 -17.03 -23.62
CA PHE A 293 -24.66 -15.69 -23.20
C PHE A 293 -25.79 -15.15 -24.09
N ASN A 294 -25.72 -15.41 -25.40
CA ASN A 294 -26.76 -15.04 -26.37
C ASN A 294 -28.09 -15.75 -26.08
N ARG A 295 -28.04 -16.97 -25.50
CA ARG A 295 -29.24 -17.64 -24.98
C ARG A 295 -29.74 -16.95 -23.71
N LEU A 296 -28.86 -16.69 -22.73
CA LEU A 296 -29.23 -16.03 -21.47
C LEU A 296 -29.81 -14.63 -21.67
N SER A 297 -29.37 -13.88 -22.68
CA SER A 297 -29.90 -12.54 -22.98
C SER A 297 -31.39 -12.55 -23.36
N LYS A 298 -31.94 -13.71 -23.73
CA LYS A 298 -33.37 -13.91 -24.05
C LYS A 298 -34.20 -14.36 -22.85
N GLU A 299 -33.55 -14.77 -21.76
CA GLU A 299 -34.19 -15.33 -20.55
C GLU A 299 -34.29 -14.29 -19.41
N GLY A 300 -33.93 -13.02 -19.66
CA GLY A 300 -33.94 -11.97 -18.66
C GLY A 300 -33.99 -10.55 -19.26
N ILE A 301 -33.55 -9.57 -18.47
CA ILE A 301 -33.45 -8.17 -18.92
C ILE A 301 -32.07 -7.97 -19.55
N PHE A 302 -32.06 -7.59 -20.83
CA PHE A 302 -30.84 -7.32 -21.57
C PHE A 302 -30.69 -5.83 -21.88
N PHE A 303 -29.62 -5.22 -21.36
CA PHE A 303 -29.32 -3.80 -21.58
C PHE A 303 -28.44 -3.63 -22.81
N THR A 304 -28.98 -3.01 -23.86
CA THR A 304 -28.25 -2.70 -25.10
C THR A 304 -27.44 -1.41 -25.03
N ASN A 305 -27.73 -0.57 -24.03
CA ASN A 305 -27.05 0.70 -23.76
C ASN A 305 -26.40 0.69 -22.37
N CYS A 306 -25.48 -0.25 -22.15
CA CYS A 306 -24.70 -0.38 -20.91
C CYS A 306 -23.23 -0.10 -21.19
N TYR A 307 -22.69 0.94 -20.59
CA TYR A 307 -21.32 1.40 -20.84
C TYR A 307 -20.47 1.23 -19.59
N ALA A 308 -19.27 0.70 -19.77
CA ALA A 308 -18.30 0.64 -18.69
C ALA A 308 -17.83 2.07 -18.35
N ASN A 309 -17.82 2.39 -17.06
CA ASN A 309 -17.33 3.69 -16.56
C ASN A 309 -15.79 3.78 -16.58
N SER A 310 -15.11 2.72 -17.02
CA SER A 310 -13.67 2.66 -17.17
C SER A 310 -13.24 1.52 -18.09
N PHE A 311 -12.05 1.64 -18.68
CA PHE A 311 -11.38 0.62 -19.50
C PHE A 311 -10.36 -0.23 -18.71
N ARG A 312 -10.26 -0.04 -17.38
CA ARG A 312 -9.33 -0.77 -16.50
C ARG A 312 -10.10 -1.53 -15.42
N THR A 313 -9.70 -2.78 -15.20
CA THR A 313 -10.29 -3.70 -14.21
C THR A 313 -10.32 -3.11 -12.81
N ASP A 314 -9.22 -2.51 -12.34
CA ASP A 314 -9.12 -1.93 -11.00
C ASP A 314 -10.10 -0.77 -10.75
N ARG A 315 -10.53 -0.07 -11.81
CA ARG A 315 -11.55 0.98 -11.75
C ARG A 315 -12.95 0.41 -11.98
N GLY A 316 -13.12 -0.46 -12.97
CA GLY A 316 -14.41 -1.09 -13.29
C GLY A 316 -14.99 -1.85 -12.11
N THR A 317 -14.15 -2.60 -11.38
CA THR A 317 -14.55 -3.31 -10.15
C THR A 317 -15.09 -2.36 -9.07
N VAL A 318 -14.45 -1.20 -8.88
CA VAL A 318 -14.95 -0.17 -7.93
C VAL A 318 -16.30 0.37 -8.40
N CYS A 319 -16.44 0.69 -9.69
CA CYS A 319 -17.71 1.17 -10.23
C CYS A 319 -18.84 0.15 -10.04
N THR A 320 -18.58 -1.13 -10.30
CA THR A 320 -19.58 -2.20 -10.18
C THR A 320 -20.02 -2.42 -8.73
N PHE A 321 -19.08 -2.52 -7.79
CA PHE A 321 -19.41 -2.91 -6.42
C PHE A 321 -19.73 -1.73 -5.50
N SER A 322 -19.25 -0.54 -5.81
CA SER A 322 -19.46 0.66 -4.99
C SER A 322 -20.39 1.69 -5.61
N GLY A 323 -20.81 1.52 -6.87
CA GLY A 323 -21.55 2.56 -7.60
C GLY A 323 -20.76 3.87 -7.73
N TYR A 324 -19.44 3.85 -7.49
CA TYR A 324 -18.59 5.02 -7.51
C TYR A 324 -18.07 5.29 -8.92
N LEU A 325 -17.91 6.56 -9.29
CA LEU A 325 -17.49 6.93 -10.63
C LEU A 325 -16.04 6.53 -10.93
N GLY A 326 -15.79 6.13 -12.18
CA GLY A 326 -14.44 5.85 -12.65
C GLY A 326 -13.62 7.13 -12.78
N LEU A 327 -12.42 7.15 -12.19
CA LEU A 327 -11.52 8.30 -12.33
C LEU A 327 -10.63 8.16 -13.60
N PRO A 328 -10.36 9.25 -14.35
CA PRO A 328 -9.60 9.17 -15.60
C PRO A 328 -8.16 8.68 -15.44
N THR A 329 -7.46 9.16 -14.41
CA THR A 329 -6.02 8.91 -14.18
C THR A 329 -5.77 8.06 -12.94
N ALA A 330 -6.63 8.17 -11.92
CA ALA A 330 -6.48 7.46 -10.65
C ALA A 330 -7.27 6.14 -10.59
N SER A 331 -6.89 5.26 -9.67
CA SER A 331 -7.66 4.08 -9.31
C SER A 331 -7.85 4.09 -7.79
N VAL A 332 -9.10 4.27 -7.35
CA VAL A 332 -9.42 4.36 -5.92
C VAL A 332 -9.06 3.05 -5.19
N MET A 333 -9.16 1.91 -5.88
CA MET A 333 -8.73 0.61 -5.36
C MET A 333 -7.26 0.58 -4.91
N LYS A 334 -6.39 1.38 -5.55
CA LYS A 334 -4.97 1.50 -5.19
C LYS A 334 -4.72 2.49 -4.04
N ILE A 335 -5.77 3.08 -3.48
CA ILE A 335 -5.72 4.07 -2.41
C ILE A 335 -6.61 3.55 -1.26
N PRO A 336 -6.09 2.64 -0.40
CA PRO A 336 -6.88 2.03 0.68
C PRO A 336 -7.61 3.05 1.56
N ALA A 337 -6.98 4.19 1.82
CA ALA A 337 -7.55 5.30 2.57
C ALA A 337 -8.89 5.80 2.01
N LYS A 338 -9.07 5.76 0.68
CA LYS A 338 -10.28 6.16 -0.03
C LYS A 338 -11.19 4.97 -0.35
N SER A 339 -10.65 3.83 -0.77
CA SER A 339 -11.49 2.68 -1.15
C SER A 339 -12.32 2.15 0.02
N ARG A 340 -11.79 2.20 1.24
CA ARG A 340 -12.49 1.72 2.45
C ARG A 340 -13.68 2.59 2.88
N THR A 341 -13.76 3.83 2.39
CA THR A 341 -14.85 4.76 2.72
C THR A 341 -15.95 4.74 1.66
N LEU A 342 -15.74 4.00 0.57
CA LEU A 342 -16.76 3.86 -0.46
C LEU A 342 -17.84 2.90 0.01
N PRO A 343 -19.11 3.14 -0.31
CA PRO A 343 -20.15 2.14 -0.10
C PRO A 343 -19.79 0.89 -0.90
N ALA A 344 -20.15 -0.29 -0.42
CA ALA A 344 -19.99 -1.54 -1.16
C ALA A 344 -21.26 -2.38 -1.04
N ILE A 345 -21.71 -2.97 -2.15
CA ILE A 345 -22.91 -3.83 -2.16
C ILE A 345 -22.78 -4.99 -1.16
N ALA A 346 -21.58 -5.57 -1.03
CA ALA A 346 -21.32 -6.64 -0.07
C ALA A 346 -21.51 -6.17 1.38
N GLU A 347 -21.06 -4.95 1.71
CA GLU A 347 -21.24 -4.36 3.04
C GLU A 347 -22.72 -4.05 3.30
N GLY A 348 -23.42 -3.50 2.31
CA GLY A 348 -24.86 -3.22 2.40
C GLY A 348 -25.70 -4.47 2.65
N LEU A 349 -25.41 -5.56 1.95
CA LEU A 349 -26.11 -6.83 2.10
C LEU A 349 -25.77 -7.56 3.41
N ALA A 350 -24.57 -7.38 3.96
CA ALA A 350 -24.18 -8.00 5.24
C ALA A 350 -24.86 -7.35 6.47
N LYS A 351 -25.29 -6.08 6.35
CA LYS A 351 -25.97 -5.33 7.42
C LYS A 351 -27.46 -5.68 7.56
N VAL A 352 -28.03 -6.43 6.61
CA VAL A 352 -29.45 -6.78 6.52
C VAL A 352 -29.66 -8.23 6.94
#